data_AF-A0A3D2G759-F1
#
_entry.id   AF-A0A3D2G759-F1
#
_cell.length_a   1.000
_cell.length_b   1.000
_cell.length_c   1.000
_cell.angle_alpha   90.00
_cell.angle_beta   90.00
_cell.angle_gamma   90.00
#
_symmetry.space_group_name_H-M   'P 1'
#
loop_
_entity.id
_entity.type
_entity.pdbx_description
1 polymer ?
#
loop_
_entity_poly.entity_id
_entity_poly.type
_entity_poly.pdbx_seq_one_letter_code
_entity_poly.pdbx_strand_id
1 'polypeptide(L)'
;LSAFFSSAETALTTLSLVKVRSMAEENPTKKVLTLQKILDKKSKLISAILIGNNIVNISASSLMTSLVIRIWGNAAVGIATGVLTLLILLFGEIVPKTWAMYNNENLALAYSSTIYFLMQVLTPIIFIIDKLSGFLLKLLHIDSSKRAMMTETELKTYVDVSHEDGVIEQEEKKLIYNVFD
;
A
#
# COMPACT_ATOMS: atom_id res chain seq x y z
N LEU A 1 -8.91 -1.75 -14.07
CA LEU A 1 -7.47 -1.51 -13.78
C LEU A 1 -7.28 -0.59 -12.57
N SER A 2 -7.99 0.55 -12.45
CA SER A 2 -7.97 1.40 -11.24
C SER A 2 -8.34 0.61 -9.98
N ALA A 3 -9.46 -0.13 -10.02
CA ALA A 3 -9.86 -1.05 -8.95
C ALA A 3 -8.81 -2.09 -8.54
N PHE A 4 -8.03 -2.59 -9.51
CA PHE A 4 -6.95 -3.54 -9.25
C PHE A 4 -5.81 -2.86 -8.48
N PHE A 5 -5.35 -1.69 -8.93
CA PHE A 5 -4.29 -0.97 -8.24
C PHE A 5 -4.70 -0.51 -6.84
N SER A 6 -5.91 0.03 -6.69
CA SER A 6 -6.44 0.45 -5.39
C SER A 6 -6.61 -0.71 -4.41
N SER A 7 -7.17 -1.85 -4.87
CA SER A 7 -7.29 -3.04 -4.01
C SER A 7 -5.93 -3.66 -3.70
N ALA A 8 -4.98 -3.67 -4.65
CA ALA A 8 -3.63 -4.16 -4.41
C ALA A 8 -2.87 -3.29 -3.41
N GLU A 9 -3.03 -1.96 -3.48
CA GLU A 9 -2.47 -1.02 -2.50
C GLU A 9 -2.91 -1.41 -1.09
N THR A 10 -4.23 -1.48 -0.86
CA THR A 10 -4.76 -1.77 0.48
C THR A 10 -4.44 -3.18 0.93
N ALA A 11 -4.57 -4.19 0.07
CA ALA A 11 -4.24 -5.57 0.44
C ALA A 11 -2.77 -5.71 0.86
N LEU A 12 -1.83 -5.13 0.10
CA LEU A 12 -0.40 -5.28 0.38
C LEU A 12 0.10 -4.37 1.51
N THR A 13 -0.55 -3.22 1.75
CA THR A 13 -0.13 -2.30 2.82
C THR A 13 -0.70 -2.65 4.19
N THR A 14 -1.87 -3.31 4.23
CA THR A 14 -2.52 -3.76 5.48
C THR A 14 -2.11 -5.17 5.92
N LEU A 15 -1.49 -5.95 5.03
CA LEU A 15 -1.03 -7.29 5.37
C LEU A 15 0.18 -7.26 6.31
N SER A 16 0.14 -8.08 7.36
CA SER A 16 1.24 -8.21 8.33
C SER A 16 2.46 -8.89 7.70
N LEU A 17 3.61 -8.21 7.74
CA LEU A 17 4.89 -8.78 7.30
C LEU A 17 5.29 -9.99 8.15
N VAL A 18 4.99 -9.98 9.45
CA VAL A 18 5.28 -11.10 10.37
C VAL A 18 4.52 -12.35 9.93
N LYS A 19 3.23 -12.21 9.62
CA LYS A 19 2.39 -13.31 9.13
C LYS A 19 2.94 -13.89 7.82
N VAL A 20 3.36 -13.03 6.88
CA VAL A 20 3.94 -13.48 5.61
C VAL A 20 5.26 -14.22 5.79
N ARG A 21 6.08 -13.82 6.78
CA ARG A 21 7.32 -14.52 7.12
C ARG A 21 7.05 -15.91 7.71
N SER A 22 6.11 -16.02 8.67
CA SER A 22 5.70 -17.34 9.20
C SER A 22 5.14 -18.24 8.09
N MET A 23 4.29 -17.73 7.19
CA MET A 23 3.83 -18.49 6.03
C MET A 23 4.97 -18.97 5.12
N ALA A 24 6.02 -18.14 4.95
CA ALA A 24 7.17 -18.50 4.13
C ALA A 24 8.04 -19.58 4.79
N GLU A 25 8.10 -19.62 6.12
CA GLU A 25 8.82 -20.65 6.87
C GLU A 25 8.06 -21.98 6.92
N GLU A 26 6.74 -21.93 7.16
CA GLU A 26 5.88 -23.11 7.27
C GLU A 26 5.56 -23.75 5.91
N ASN A 27 5.24 -22.94 4.89
CA ASN A 27 4.84 -23.43 3.57
C ASN A 27 5.37 -22.52 2.43
N PRO A 28 6.65 -22.69 2.03
CA PRO A 28 7.35 -21.83 1.08
C PRO A 28 6.89 -22.05 -0.38
N THR A 29 5.66 -21.66 -0.70
CA THR A 29 5.21 -21.63 -2.10
C THR A 29 5.84 -20.47 -2.86
N LYS A 30 5.98 -20.59 -4.18
CA LYS A 30 6.50 -19.50 -5.04
C LYS A 30 5.76 -18.17 -4.84
N LYS A 31 4.45 -18.22 -4.61
CA LYS A 31 3.62 -17.02 -4.37
C LYS A 31 3.95 -16.36 -3.04
N VAL A 32 4.07 -17.15 -1.97
CA VAL A 32 4.40 -16.66 -0.62
C VAL A 32 5.80 -16.02 -0.61
N LEU A 33 6.79 -16.70 -1.20
CA LEU A 33 8.16 -16.17 -1.32
C LEU A 33 8.22 -14.88 -2.15
N THR A 34 7.40 -14.79 -3.20
CA THR A 34 7.31 -13.58 -4.03
C THR A 34 6.66 -12.45 -3.24
N LEU A 35 5.58 -12.73 -2.51
CA LEU A 35 4.90 -11.78 -1.64
C LEU A 35 5.84 -11.23 -0.56
N GLN A 36 6.63 -12.10 0.09
CA GLN A 36 7.65 -11.69 1.05
C GLN A 36 8.64 -10.69 0.42
N LYS A 37 9.21 -11.01 -0.76
CA LYS A 37 10.13 -10.13 -1.49
C LYS A 37 9.52 -8.76 -1.85
N ILE A 38 8.21 -8.72 -2.11
CA ILE A 38 7.48 -7.48 -2.38
C ILE A 38 7.40 -6.64 -1.10
N LEU A 39 6.95 -7.24 0.01
CA LEU A 39 6.74 -6.52 1.27
C LEU A 39 8.06 -6.06 1.93
N ASP A 40 9.14 -6.81 1.77
CA ASP A 40 10.48 -6.37 2.22
C ASP A 40 10.94 -5.09 1.48
N LYS A 41 10.38 -4.81 0.30
CA LYS A 41 10.64 -3.60 -0.50
C LYS A 41 9.44 -2.64 -0.51
N LYS A 42 8.85 -2.39 0.67
CA LYS A 42 7.62 -1.57 0.84
C LYS A 42 7.65 -0.22 0.12
N SER A 43 8.76 0.51 0.14
CA SER A 43 8.88 1.79 -0.58
C SER A 43 8.73 1.62 -2.10
N LYS A 44 9.44 0.65 -2.70
CA LYS A 44 9.31 0.36 -4.14
C LYS A 44 7.91 -0.16 -4.50
N LEU A 45 7.31 -0.95 -3.62
CA LEU A 45 5.94 -1.43 -3.77
C LEU A 45 4.96 -0.25 -3.86
N ILE A 46 5.00 0.66 -2.88
CA ILE A 46 4.12 1.83 -2.83
C ILE A 46 4.31 2.68 -4.09
N SER A 47 5.57 2.98 -4.46
CA SER A 47 5.86 3.75 -5.68
C SER A 47 5.32 3.06 -6.94
N ALA A 48 5.50 1.75 -7.10
CA ALA A 48 5.01 1.02 -8.27
C ALA A 48 3.48 1.07 -8.40
N ILE A 49 2.75 0.88 -7.29
CA ILE A 49 1.29 0.91 -7.27
C ILE A 49 0.77 2.33 -7.52
N LEU A 50 1.37 3.34 -6.90
CA LEU A 50 0.99 4.75 -7.09
C LEU A 50 1.18 5.18 -8.55
N ILE A 51 2.30 4.80 -9.18
CA ILE A 51 2.53 5.09 -10.60
C ILE A 51 1.45 4.41 -11.46
N GLY A 52 1.19 3.12 -11.23
CA GLY A 52 0.16 2.37 -11.95
C GLY A 52 -1.23 2.99 -11.81
N ASN A 53 -1.64 3.32 -10.59
CA ASN A 53 -2.94 3.92 -10.30
C ASN A 53 -3.10 5.29 -11.00
N ASN A 54 -2.08 6.14 -10.89
CA ASN A 54 -2.08 7.47 -11.50
C ASN A 54 -2.12 7.40 -13.02
N ILE A 55 -1.36 6.51 -13.65
CA ILE A 55 -1.41 6.33 -15.11
C ILE A 55 -2.83 5.99 -15.54
N VAL A 56 -3.49 5.07 -14.85
CA VAL A 56 -4.85 4.65 -15.20
C VAL A 56 -5.85 5.78 -15.01
N ASN A 57 -5.82 6.45 -13.87
CA ASN A 57 -6.80 7.49 -13.56
C ASN A 57 -6.61 8.72 -14.47
N ILE A 58 -5.38 9.15 -14.71
CA ILE A 58 -5.08 10.27 -15.63
C ILE A 58 -5.44 9.90 -17.06
N SER A 59 -5.12 8.68 -17.51
CA SER A 59 -5.48 8.22 -18.86
C SER A 59 -6.99 8.15 -19.03
N ALA A 60 -7.73 7.63 -18.04
CA ALA A 60 -9.19 7.60 -18.07
C ALA A 60 -9.79 9.01 -18.17
N SER A 61 -9.31 9.94 -17.35
CA SER A 61 -9.74 11.34 -17.39
C SER A 61 -9.41 12.04 -18.72
N SER A 62 -8.20 11.84 -19.25
CA SER A 62 -7.78 12.41 -20.53
C SER A 62 -8.61 11.86 -21.69
N LEU A 63 -8.81 10.54 -21.75
CA LEU A 63 -9.59 9.88 -22.80
C LEU A 63 -11.06 10.27 -22.73
N MET A 64 -11.66 10.31 -21.54
CA MET A 64 -13.04 10.75 -21.34
C MET A 64 -13.22 12.19 -21.79
N THR A 65 -12.29 13.08 -21.41
CA THR A 65 -12.33 14.49 -21.80
C THR A 65 -12.25 14.64 -23.31
N SER A 66 -11.30 13.95 -23.96
CA SER A 66 -11.13 13.95 -25.42
C SER A 66 -12.39 13.45 -26.14
N LEU A 67 -12.99 12.35 -25.65
CA LEU A 67 -14.20 11.76 -26.20
C LEU A 67 -15.40 12.72 -26.07
N VAL A 68 -15.54 13.35 -24.90
CA VAL A 68 -16.66 14.24 -24.61
C VAL A 68 -16.60 15.50 -25.46
N ILE A 69 -15.43 16.11 -25.59
CA ILE A 69 -15.24 17.27 -26.46
C ILE A 69 -15.61 16.92 -27.91
N ARG A 70 -15.22 15.73 -28.38
CA ARG A 70 -15.48 15.31 -29.76
C ARG A 70 -16.97 15.08 -30.05
N ILE A 71 -17.74 14.57 -29.09
CA ILE A 71 -19.14 14.17 -29.29
C ILE A 71 -20.13 15.25 -28.84
N TRP A 72 -19.90 15.85 -27.69
CA TRP A 72 -20.82 16.79 -27.02
C TRP A 72 -20.27 18.22 -26.90
N GLY A 73 -19.03 18.45 -27.32
CA GLY A 73 -18.38 19.77 -27.22
C GLY A 73 -18.00 20.15 -25.78
N ASN A 74 -17.48 21.37 -25.62
CA ASN A 74 -16.90 21.82 -24.35
C ASN A 74 -17.91 21.94 -23.21
N ALA A 75 -19.19 22.18 -23.51
CA ALA A 75 -20.22 22.38 -22.50
C ALA A 75 -20.47 21.14 -21.61
N ALA A 76 -20.21 19.93 -22.12
CA ALA A 76 -20.44 18.69 -21.40
C ALA A 76 -19.25 18.22 -20.55
N VAL A 77 -18.07 18.85 -20.70
CA VAL A 77 -16.82 18.40 -20.05
C VAL A 77 -16.92 18.42 -18.53
N GLY A 78 -17.52 19.46 -17.94
CA GLY A 78 -17.67 19.56 -16.48
C GLY A 78 -18.52 18.43 -15.91
N ILE A 79 -19.67 18.15 -16.52
CA ILE A 79 -20.58 17.07 -16.09
C ILE A 79 -19.88 15.72 -16.27
N ALA A 80 -19.24 15.48 -17.41
CA ALA A 80 -18.51 14.24 -17.66
C ALA A 80 -17.38 14.01 -16.66
N THR A 81 -16.66 15.07 -16.28
CA THR A 81 -15.59 15.01 -15.27
C THR A 81 -16.17 14.62 -13.90
N GLY A 82 -17.29 15.24 -13.50
CA GLY A 82 -17.97 14.89 -12.25
C GLY A 82 -18.45 13.43 -12.22
N VAL A 83 -19.09 12.96 -13.30
CA VAL A 83 -19.56 11.57 -13.42
C VAL A 83 -18.39 10.59 -13.39
N LEU A 84 -17.34 10.84 -14.17
CA LEU A 84 -16.15 9.98 -14.18
C LEU A 84 -15.49 9.93 -12.80
N THR A 85 -15.40 11.06 -12.11
CA THR A 85 -14.82 11.14 -10.77
C THR A 85 -15.60 10.27 -9.80
N LEU A 86 -16.94 10.35 -9.80
CA LEU A 86 -17.79 9.48 -8.96
C LEU A 86 -17.60 8.01 -9.30
N LEU A 87 -17.50 7.65 -10.58
CA LEU A 87 -17.27 6.27 -11.00
C LEU A 87 -15.91 5.74 -10.55
N ILE A 88 -14.84 6.52 -10.70
CA ILE A 88 -13.50 6.15 -10.23
C ILE A 88 -13.48 6.04 -8.71
N LEU A 89 -14.07 7.00 -7.99
CA LEU A 89 -14.12 6.96 -6.53
C LEU A 89 -14.87 5.73 -6.02
N LEU A 90 -16.06 5.44 -6.54
CA LEU A 90 -16.84 4.31 -6.04
C LEU A 90 -16.24 2.97 -6.50
N PHE A 91 -16.08 2.77 -7.80
CA PHE A 91 -15.72 1.47 -8.37
C PHE A 91 -14.22 1.26 -8.52
N GLY A 92 -13.44 2.34 -8.62
CA GLY A 92 -12.00 2.30 -8.78
C GLY A 92 -11.23 2.40 -7.47
N GLU A 93 -11.81 3.02 -6.43
CA GLU A 93 -11.07 3.37 -5.22
C GLU A 93 -11.73 2.86 -3.93
N ILE A 94 -12.86 3.43 -3.52
CA ILE A 94 -13.49 3.18 -2.22
C ILE A 94 -13.90 1.71 -2.09
N VAL A 95 -14.76 1.20 -2.98
CA VAL A 95 -15.26 -0.19 -2.86
C VAL A 95 -14.13 -1.23 -2.96
N PRO A 96 -13.19 -1.14 -3.92
CA PRO A 96 -12.06 -2.07 -3.99
C PRO A 96 -11.14 -2.02 -2.76
N LYS A 97 -10.88 -0.84 -2.21
CA LYS A 97 -10.06 -0.68 -1.00
C LYS A 97 -10.75 -1.30 0.21
N THR A 98 -12.04 -1.04 0.40
CA THR A 98 -12.83 -1.63 1.49
C THR A 98 -12.82 -3.15 1.41
N TRP A 99 -13.10 -3.72 0.23
CA TRP A 99 -13.06 -5.17 0.05
C TRP A 99 -11.66 -5.75 0.32
N ALA A 100 -10.61 -5.06 -0.14
CA ALA A 100 -9.24 -5.50 0.07
C ALA A 100 -8.80 -5.49 1.53
N MET A 101 -9.38 -4.61 2.35
CA MET A 101 -9.08 -4.54 3.78
C MET A 101 -9.50 -5.82 4.51
N TYR A 102 -10.66 -6.40 4.15
CA TYR A 102 -11.18 -7.62 4.76
C TYR A 102 -10.61 -8.92 4.17
N ASN A 103 -10.08 -8.88 2.95
CA ASN A 103 -9.57 -10.06 2.24
C ASN A 103 -8.10 -9.89 1.79
N ASN A 104 -7.29 -9.20 2.61
CA ASN A 104 -5.95 -8.75 2.24
C ASN A 104 -5.00 -9.91 1.88
N GLU A 105 -5.01 -11.02 2.61
CA GLU A 105 -4.10 -12.15 2.41
C GLU A 105 -4.31 -12.85 1.06
N ASN A 106 -5.55 -13.23 0.76
CA ASN A 106 -5.89 -13.91 -0.50
C ASN A 106 -5.58 -13.01 -1.70
N LEU A 107 -5.91 -11.72 -1.61
CA LEU A 107 -5.65 -10.76 -2.67
C LEU A 107 -4.16 -10.47 -2.84
N ALA A 108 -3.42 -10.30 -1.74
CA ALA A 108 -1.97 -10.12 -1.78
C ALA A 108 -1.28 -11.31 -2.44
N LEU A 109 -1.67 -12.53 -2.11
CA LEU A 109 -1.16 -13.74 -2.74
C LEU A 109 -1.53 -13.82 -4.22
N ALA A 110 -2.77 -13.50 -4.58
CA ALA A 110 -3.24 -13.48 -5.97
C ALA A 110 -2.50 -12.43 -6.81
N TYR A 111 -2.26 -11.24 -6.26
CA TYR A 111 -1.65 -10.11 -6.97
C TYR A 111 -0.12 -10.14 -6.95
N SER A 112 0.49 -10.92 -6.05
CA SER A 112 1.95 -10.98 -5.82
C SER A 112 2.76 -11.06 -7.11
N SER A 113 2.42 -11.97 -8.02
CA SER A 113 3.18 -12.17 -9.26
C SER A 113 3.11 -10.98 -10.20
N THR A 114 1.92 -10.42 -10.40
CA THR A 114 1.69 -9.26 -11.26
C THR A 114 2.37 -8.01 -10.71
N ILE A 115 2.25 -7.77 -9.40
CA ILE A 115 2.86 -6.61 -8.74
C ILE A 115 4.39 -6.74 -8.73
N TYR A 116 4.92 -7.93 -8.48
CA TYR A 116 6.37 -8.15 -8.53
C TYR A 116 6.94 -7.86 -9.93
N PHE A 117 6.27 -8.35 -10.98
CA PHE A 117 6.65 -8.05 -12.35
C PHE A 117 6.62 -6.54 -12.62
N LEU A 118 5.55 -5.86 -12.22
CA LEU A 118 5.43 -4.41 -12.37
C LEU A 118 6.53 -3.66 -11.63
N MET A 119 6.88 -4.07 -10.41
CA MET A 119 7.99 -3.50 -9.66
C MET A 119 9.32 -3.64 -10.40
N GLN A 120 9.59 -4.78 -11.07
CA GLN A 120 10.81 -4.94 -11.86
C GLN A 120 10.82 -4.00 -13.07
N VAL A 121 9.73 -3.95 -13.83
CA VAL A 121 9.61 -3.10 -15.03
C VAL A 121 9.70 -1.61 -14.68
N LEU A 122 9.07 -1.18 -13.58
CA LEU A 122 9.06 0.21 -13.14
C LEU A 122 10.29 0.60 -12.30
N THR A 123 11.18 -0.33 -11.96
CA THR A 123 12.40 -0.03 -11.17
C THR A 123 13.21 1.18 -11.67
N PRO A 124 13.51 1.34 -12.99
CA PRO A 124 14.25 2.52 -13.46
C PRO A 124 13.49 3.82 -13.21
N ILE A 125 12.16 3.83 -13.39
CA ILE A 125 11.33 5.01 -13.17
C ILE A 125 11.24 5.32 -11.66
N ILE A 126 11.02 4.30 -10.84
CA ILE A 126 10.99 4.42 -9.37
C ILE A 126 12.31 5.01 -8.87
N PHE A 127 13.45 4.56 -9.39
CA PHE A 127 14.75 5.10 -9.00
C PHE A 127 14.88 6.61 -9.27
N ILE A 128 14.41 7.08 -10.42
CA ILE A 128 14.41 8.50 -10.77
C ILE A 128 13.49 9.28 -9.83
N ILE A 129 12.28 8.77 -9.59
CA ILE A 129 11.31 9.39 -8.70
C ILE A 129 11.86 9.47 -7.27
N ASP A 130 12.44 8.38 -6.74
CA ASP A 130 13.03 8.35 -5.40
C ASP A 130 14.17 9.37 -5.26
N LYS A 131 15.00 9.54 -6.30
CA LYS A 131 16.06 10.57 -6.32
C LYS A 131 15.48 11.98 -6.30
N LEU A 132 14.44 12.23 -7.08
CA LEU A 132 13.77 13.53 -7.12
C LEU A 132 13.06 13.84 -5.80
N SER A 133 12.35 12.87 -5.24
CA SER A 133 11.72 12.98 -3.92
C SER A 133 12.75 13.25 -2.83
N GLY A 134 13.89 12.55 -2.83
CA GLY A 134 14.98 12.80 -1.88
C GLY A 134 15.57 14.20 -2.02
N PHE A 135 15.71 14.72 -3.25
CA PHE A 135 16.15 16.08 -3.49
C PHE A 135 15.15 17.11 -2.95
N LEU A 136 13.84 16.92 -3.18
CA LEU A 136 12.78 17.78 -2.66
C LEU A 136 12.71 17.76 -1.13
N LEU A 137 12.81 16.58 -0.50
CA LEU A 137 12.83 16.44 0.95
C LEU A 137 14.05 17.17 1.56
N LYS A 138 15.22 17.06 0.92
CA LYS A 138 16.42 17.80 1.35
C LYS A 138 16.23 19.31 1.25
N LEU A 139 15.59 19.79 0.18
CA LEU A 139 15.27 21.21 0.00
C LEU A 139 14.30 21.72 1.09
N LEU A 140 13.37 20.88 1.51
CA LEU A 140 12.42 21.17 2.59
C LEU A 140 13.01 20.93 3.99
N HIS A 141 14.29 20.57 4.11
CA HIS A 141 14.95 20.20 5.36
C HIS A 141 14.25 19.07 6.14
N ILE A 142 13.58 18.15 5.44
CA ILE A 142 12.89 17.00 6.03
C ILE A 142 13.87 15.83 6.09
N ASP A 143 14.27 15.45 7.30
CA ASP A 143 15.14 14.31 7.54
C ASP A 143 14.35 12.98 7.52
N SER A 144 14.40 12.30 6.38
CA SER A 144 13.75 10.99 6.18
C SER A 144 14.55 9.81 6.73
N SER A 145 15.75 10.05 7.30
CA SER A 145 16.58 8.99 7.91
C SER A 145 16.09 8.56 9.29
N LYS A 146 15.27 9.37 9.96
CA LYS A 146 14.63 9.04 11.24
C LYS A 146 13.45 8.09 11.00
N ARG A 147 13.73 6.82 10.69
CA ARG A 147 12.75 5.76 10.92
C ARG A 147 12.43 5.79 12.42
N ALA A 148 11.18 6.02 12.79
CA ALA A 148 10.73 5.83 14.17
C ALA A 148 10.96 4.36 14.52
N MET A 149 12.11 4.05 15.12
CA MET A 149 12.34 2.75 15.75
C MET A 149 11.49 2.76 17.01
N MET A 150 10.68 1.71 17.17
CA MET A 150 9.85 1.57 18.35
C MET A 150 10.77 1.55 19.58
N THR A 151 10.54 2.48 20.48
CA THR A 151 11.27 2.58 21.73
C THR A 151 10.79 1.50 22.69
N GLU A 152 11.64 1.13 23.64
CA GLU A 152 11.26 0.21 24.72
C GLU A 152 10.02 0.70 25.47
N THR A 153 9.92 2.02 25.68
CA THR A 153 8.76 2.65 26.31
C THR A 153 7.48 2.43 25.52
N GLU A 154 7.52 2.61 24.20
CA GLU A 154 6.37 2.35 23.32
C GLU A 154 5.97 0.87 23.35
N LEU A 155 6.93 -0.05 23.35
CA LEU A 155 6.69 -1.49 23.51
C LEU A 155 6.02 -1.82 24.86
N LYS A 156 6.53 -1.27 25.96
CA LYS A 156 5.95 -1.39 27.31
C LYS A 156 4.50 -0.88 27.32
N THR A 157 4.23 0.27 26.69
CA THR A 157 2.86 0.81 26.54
C THR A 157 1.94 -0.13 25.75
N TYR A 158 2.42 -0.75 24.65
CA TYR A 158 1.61 -1.73 23.91
C TYR A 158 1.25 -2.97 24.74
N VAL A 159 2.20 -3.45 25.56
CA VAL A 159 1.98 -4.59 26.47
C VAL A 159 0.98 -4.22 27.55
N ASP A 160 1.06 -3.00 28.10
CA ASP A 160 0.11 -2.48 29.08
C ASP A 160 -1.32 -2.43 28.52
N VAL A 161 -1.51 -1.84 27.34
CA VAL A 161 -2.82 -1.76 26.68
C VAL A 161 -3.37 -3.15 26.34
N SER A 162 -2.53 -4.06 25.86
CA SER A 162 -2.95 -5.44 25.53
C SER A 162 -3.32 -6.26 26.78
N HIS A 163 -2.74 -5.93 27.94
CA HIS A 163 -3.13 -6.51 29.23
C HIS A 163 -4.49 -5.96 29.68
N GLU A 164 -4.73 -4.65 29.55
CA GLU A 164 -6.02 -4.03 29.87
C GLU A 164 -7.17 -4.56 29.00
N ASP A 165 -6.89 -4.83 27.73
CA ASP A 165 -7.83 -5.48 26.79
C ASP A 165 -8.02 -6.99 27.07
N GLY A 166 -7.33 -7.54 28.08
CA GLY A 166 -7.45 -8.94 28.50
C GLY A 166 -6.80 -9.95 27.55
N VAL A 167 -5.98 -9.49 26.60
CA VAL A 167 -5.30 -10.35 25.61
C VAL A 167 -4.01 -10.95 26.19
N ILE A 168 -3.34 -10.22 27.10
CA ILE A 168 -2.10 -10.64 27.76
C ILE A 168 -2.37 -10.85 29.25
N GLU A 169 -1.90 -11.95 29.83
CA GLU A 169 -2.03 -12.20 31.27
C GLU A 169 -0.97 -11.44 32.09
N GLN A 170 -1.25 -11.20 33.39
CA GLN A 170 -0.30 -10.47 34.26
C GLN A 170 1.07 -11.15 34.37
N GLU A 171 1.10 -12.47 34.24
CA GLU A 171 2.33 -13.26 34.32
C GLU A 171 3.18 -13.05 33.05
N GLU A 172 2.56 -13.05 31.88
CA GLU A 172 3.21 -12.77 30.59
C GLU A 172 3.75 -11.34 30.52
N LYS A 173 2.97 -10.36 31.00
CA LYS A 173 3.42 -8.96 31.11
C LYS A 173 4.70 -8.85 31.93
N LYS A 174 4.76 -9.51 33.10
CA LYS A 174 5.96 -9.50 33.96
C LYS A 174 7.17 -10.14 33.27
N LEU A 175 6.96 -11.25 32.55
CA LEU A 175 8.03 -11.89 31.78
C LEU A 175 8.57 -10.95 30.71
N ILE A 176 7.69 -10.27 29.97
CA ILE A 176 8.10 -9.30 28.94
C ILE A 176 8.90 -8.14 29.56
N TYR A 177 8.46 -7.59 30.69
CA TYR A 177 9.17 -6.50 31.38
C TYR A 177 10.55 -6.95 31.88
N ASN A 178 10.66 -8.14 32.44
CA ASN A 178 11.93 -8.70 32.94
C ASN A 178 12.98 -8.99 31.83
N VAL A 179 12.57 -9.06 30.56
CA VAL A 179 13.50 -9.23 29.43
C VAL A 179 14.14 -7.90 29.02
N PHE A 180 13.49 -6.77 29.35
CA PHE A 180 14.00 -5.43 29.06
C PHE A 180 14.89 -4.85 30.17
N ASP A 181 14.80 -5.39 31.38
CA ASP A 181 15.61 -5.02 32.56
C ASP A 181 16.86 -5.91 32.70
#